data_AF-A0A9D8ISP1-F1
#
_entry.id   AF-A0A9D8ISP1-F1
#
_cell.length_a   1.000
_cell.length_b   1.000
_cell.length_c   1.000
_cell.angle_alpha   90.00
_cell.angle_beta   90.00
_cell.angle_gamma   90.00
#
_symmetry.space_group_name_H-M   'P 1'
#
loop_
_entity.id
_entity.type
_entity.pdbx_description
1 polymer ?
#
loop_
_entity_poly.entity_id
_entity_poly.type
_entity_poly.pdbx_seq_one_letter_code
_entity_poly.pdbx_strand_id
1 'polypeptide(L)'
;MASNATAILIIVLLSVLGFAAIALLTLGVRGRWRRCEPRCATCGQMVGRHEVVDAKRCPECGHDLASIGGVRFFERRLRPLLIVLGLVLFVLALAAPAAAAIVIRQSSVPRKFTQRPTSELLDLLHGPPSSDRTWMLVELAQRAQPMAAGVGANGPGARTPLTRADFERLLDLVESLKASDPLLFDPQLATLLALANDQRLLTGERMRRIADAWFPTNQVVSMRPIVRRGTTLTLAGRGHDVPGALPIECHAWIQAPAIDGAPIRPIGAPIDEASWIPLGSSTLLPVTAEPGSHRLAARLRRELHFAGHASRGNRPPSPGAAPNTGTGVLFADEATIEIPFEVIAEHAPSFLPLESPPSMRSAVRSACRVGEVAIDHTSNPAV
;
A
#
# COMPACT_ATOMS: atom_id res chain seq x y z
N MET A 1 -11.53 2.68 -23.18
CA MET A 1 -12.13 1.33 -23.34
C MET A 1 -11.28 0.41 -24.23
N ALA A 2 -10.74 0.87 -25.36
CA ALA A 2 -9.88 0.05 -26.23
C ALA A 2 -8.63 -0.54 -25.54
N SER A 3 -8.05 0.18 -24.57
CA SER A 3 -6.87 -0.27 -23.79
C SER A 3 -7.10 -1.55 -22.98
N ASN A 4 -8.31 -1.72 -22.44
CA ASN A 4 -8.62 -2.85 -21.57
C ASN A 4 -8.84 -4.12 -22.40
N ALA A 5 -9.46 -3.99 -23.57
CA ALA A 5 -9.66 -5.10 -24.50
C ALA A 5 -8.32 -5.66 -25.02
N THR A 6 -7.36 -4.78 -25.36
CA THR A 6 -6.03 -5.21 -25.79
C THR A 6 -5.26 -5.92 -24.68
N ALA A 7 -5.33 -5.43 -23.44
CA ALA A 7 -4.68 -6.07 -22.30
C ALA A 7 -5.26 -7.47 -22.04
N ILE A 8 -6.59 -7.60 -22.05
CA ILE A 8 -7.27 -8.89 -21.90
C ILE A 8 -6.87 -9.87 -23.01
N LEU A 9 -6.85 -9.42 -24.27
CA LEU A 9 -6.45 -10.25 -25.41
C LEU A 9 -5.01 -10.78 -25.24
N ILE A 10 -4.07 -9.92 -24.81
CA ILE A 10 -2.67 -10.31 -24.56
C ILE A 10 -2.59 -11.36 -23.45
N ILE A 11 -3.32 -11.17 -22.35
CA ILE A 11 -3.34 -12.13 -21.23
C ILE A 11 -3.89 -13.49 -21.66
N VAL A 12 -4.99 -13.50 -22.43
CA VAL A 12 -5.58 -14.74 -22.96
C VAL A 12 -4.59 -15.43 -23.91
N LEU A 13 -3.96 -14.68 -24.82
CA LEU A 13 -2.98 -15.22 -25.75
C LEU A 13 -1.78 -15.86 -25.02
N LEU A 14 -1.20 -15.16 -24.03
CA LEU A 14 -0.08 -15.67 -23.22
C LEU A 14 -0.48 -16.92 -22.43
N SER A 15 -1.70 -16.96 -21.91
CA SER A 15 -2.23 -18.12 -21.19
C SER A 15 -2.34 -19.34 -22.12
N VAL A 16 -2.92 -19.17 -23.31
CA VAL A 16 -3.03 -20.24 -24.32
C VAL A 16 -1.64 -20.73 -24.73
N LEU A 17 -0.69 -19.81 -24.94
CA LEU A 17 0.69 -20.15 -25.27
C LEU A 17 1.37 -20.97 -24.16
N GLY A 18 1.17 -20.58 -22.90
CA GLY A 18 1.67 -21.30 -21.73
C GLY A 18 1.09 -22.71 -21.61
N PHE A 19 -0.23 -22.87 -21.81
CA PHE A 19 -0.87 -24.18 -21.82
C PHE A 19 -0.36 -25.07 -22.95
N ALA A 20 -0.21 -24.52 -24.17
CA ALA A 20 0.35 -25.26 -25.29
C ALA A 20 1.81 -25.71 -25.01
N ALA A 21 2.62 -24.86 -24.38
CA ALA A 21 3.98 -25.20 -23.98
C ALA A 21 4.02 -26.39 -23.00
N ILE A 22 3.19 -26.36 -21.96
CA ILE A 22 3.09 -27.43 -20.96
C ILE A 22 2.57 -28.72 -21.61
N ALA A 23 1.58 -28.63 -22.49
CA ALA A 23 1.06 -29.79 -23.22
C ALA A 23 2.14 -30.45 -24.09
N LEU A 24 2.96 -29.65 -24.79
CA LEU A 24 4.07 -30.15 -25.61
C LEU A 24 5.17 -30.79 -24.77
N LEU A 25 5.55 -30.16 -23.65
CA LEU A 25 6.52 -30.72 -22.71
C LEU A 25 6.04 -32.05 -22.13
N THR A 26 4.79 -32.10 -21.68
CA THR A 26 4.20 -33.32 -21.12
C THR A 26 4.07 -34.42 -22.17
N LEU A 27 3.66 -34.13 -23.40
CA LEU A 27 3.66 -35.10 -24.51
C LEU A 27 5.07 -35.56 -24.90
N GLY A 28 6.05 -34.65 -24.89
CA GLY A 28 7.45 -34.93 -25.21
C GLY A 28 8.10 -35.87 -24.19
N VAL A 29 7.92 -35.58 -22.90
CA VAL A 29 8.41 -36.39 -21.77
C VAL A 29 7.61 -37.69 -21.65
N ARG A 30 6.30 -37.65 -21.92
CA ARG A 30 5.48 -38.86 -21.91
C ARG A 30 5.92 -39.83 -23.00
N GLY A 31 6.51 -39.31 -24.08
CA GLY A 31 7.12 -40.09 -25.16
C GLY A 31 6.10 -40.90 -25.95
N ARG A 32 6.60 -41.76 -26.85
CA ARG A 32 5.78 -42.79 -27.50
C ARG A 32 6.31 -44.14 -27.10
N TRP A 33 5.42 -45.03 -26.66
CA TRP A 33 5.73 -46.44 -26.58
C TRP A 33 5.97 -46.97 -27.99
N ARG A 34 7.19 -47.41 -28.29
CA ARG A 34 7.45 -48.21 -29.48
C ARG A 34 7.45 -49.68 -29.06
N ARG A 35 6.77 -50.51 -29.85
CA ARG A 35 6.96 -51.95 -29.79
C ARG A 35 8.39 -52.20 -30.24
N CYS A 36 9.21 -52.71 -29.33
CA CYS A 36 10.55 -53.17 -29.66
C CYS A 36 10.50 -54.69 -29.76
N GLU A 37 11.44 -55.26 -30.50
CA GLU A 37 11.64 -56.70 -30.47
C GLU A 37 12.00 -57.13 -29.05
N PRO A 38 11.48 -58.29 -28.57
CA PRO A 38 11.70 -58.75 -27.22
C PRO A 38 13.19 -58.91 -26.95
N ARG A 39 13.67 -58.28 -25.89
CA ARG A 39 15.07 -58.37 -25.43
C ARG A 39 15.10 -58.88 -24.00
N CYS A 40 16.10 -59.69 -23.66
CA CYS A 40 16.36 -60.08 -22.29
C CYS A 40 16.61 -58.82 -21.44
N ALA A 41 15.94 -58.68 -20.29
CA ALA A 41 16.06 -57.49 -19.45
C ALA A 41 17.43 -57.34 -18.78
N THR A 42 18.17 -58.44 -18.63
CA THR A 42 19.49 -58.50 -17.99
C THR A 42 20.62 -58.20 -18.97
N CYS A 43 20.72 -58.94 -20.08
CA CYS A 43 21.82 -58.77 -21.04
C CYS A 43 21.48 -57.90 -22.27
N GLY A 44 20.19 -57.58 -22.51
CA GLY A 44 19.77 -56.72 -23.62
C GLY A 44 19.76 -57.38 -25.01
N GLN A 45 20.15 -58.65 -25.10
CA GLN A 45 20.13 -59.43 -26.34
C GLN A 45 18.71 -59.72 -26.82
N MET A 46 18.52 -59.70 -28.13
CA MET A 46 17.23 -60.04 -28.75
C MET A 46 16.91 -61.51 -28.50
N VAL A 47 15.69 -61.79 -28.10
CA VAL A 47 15.17 -63.15 -27.93
C VAL A 47 14.21 -63.39 -29.08
N GLY A 48 14.36 -64.50 -29.82
CA GLY A 48 13.45 -64.82 -30.91
C GLY A 48 12.01 -64.90 -30.40
N ARG A 49 11.03 -64.43 -31.19
CA ARG A 49 9.61 -64.43 -30.76
C ARG A 49 9.09 -65.82 -30.41
N HIS A 50 9.62 -66.85 -31.07
CA HIS A 50 9.33 -68.26 -30.80
C HIS A 50 10.07 -68.76 -29.56
N GLU A 51 11.32 -68.33 -29.35
CA GLU A 51 12.12 -68.73 -28.19
C GLU A 51 11.57 -68.22 -26.87
N VAL A 52 10.87 -67.08 -26.85
CA VAL A 52 10.22 -66.57 -25.62
C VAL A 52 9.13 -67.53 -25.11
N VAL A 53 8.48 -68.28 -26.01
CA VAL A 53 7.38 -69.20 -25.63
C VAL A 53 7.94 -70.51 -25.09
N ASP A 54 9.05 -71.00 -25.65
CA ASP A 54 9.58 -72.33 -25.35
C ASP A 54 10.80 -72.31 -24.39
N ALA A 55 11.59 -71.24 -24.38
CA ALA A 55 12.81 -71.14 -23.58
C ALA A 55 12.54 -70.46 -22.22
N LYS A 56 12.70 -71.22 -21.13
CA LYS A 56 12.63 -70.67 -19.75
C LYS A 56 13.83 -69.80 -19.39
N ARG A 57 14.97 -69.94 -20.09
CA ARG A 57 16.21 -69.19 -19.77
C ARG A 57 16.79 -68.54 -21.01
N CYS A 58 17.39 -67.37 -20.83
CA CYS A 58 18.13 -66.66 -21.87
C CYS A 58 19.36 -67.48 -22.28
N PRO A 59 19.59 -67.72 -23.57
CA PRO A 59 20.74 -68.52 -24.03
C PRO A 59 22.09 -67.83 -23.73
N GLU A 60 22.10 -66.50 -23.66
CA GLU A 60 23.32 -65.70 -23.52
C GLU A 60 23.77 -65.54 -22.06
N CYS A 61 22.82 -65.32 -21.14
CA CYS A 61 23.14 -65.01 -19.74
C CYS A 61 22.51 -65.97 -18.72
N GLY A 62 21.73 -66.95 -19.17
CA GLY A 62 21.04 -67.90 -18.31
C GLY A 62 19.88 -67.33 -17.47
N HIS A 63 19.58 -66.03 -17.59
CA HIS A 63 18.51 -65.38 -16.82
C HIS A 63 17.14 -65.96 -17.17
N ASP A 64 16.28 -66.14 -16.18
CA ASP A 64 14.93 -66.69 -16.35
C ASP A 64 14.02 -65.71 -17.12
N LEU A 65 13.61 -66.10 -18.33
CA LEU A 65 12.76 -65.28 -19.20
C LEU A 65 11.30 -65.26 -18.75
N ALA A 66 10.87 -66.26 -17.96
CA ALA A 66 9.52 -66.35 -17.41
C ALA A 66 9.32 -65.48 -16.15
N SER A 67 10.41 -64.95 -15.58
CA SER A 67 10.35 -64.06 -14.42
C SER A 67 9.66 -62.72 -14.77
N ILE A 68 9.00 -62.10 -13.78
CA ILE A 68 8.34 -60.80 -13.96
C ILE A 68 9.39 -59.75 -14.34
N GLY A 69 9.32 -59.25 -15.57
CA GLY A 69 10.29 -58.30 -16.11
C GLY A 69 11.51 -58.95 -16.77
N GLY A 70 11.55 -60.27 -16.95
CA GLY A 70 12.64 -60.98 -17.64
C GLY A 70 12.78 -60.61 -19.13
N VAL A 71 11.69 -60.15 -19.76
CA VAL A 71 11.67 -59.66 -21.16
C VAL A 71 11.16 -58.22 -21.23
N ARG A 72 11.90 -57.35 -21.94
CA ARG A 72 11.48 -55.98 -22.25
C ARG A 72 10.85 -55.93 -23.65
N PHE A 73 9.53 -55.70 -23.72
CA PHE A 73 8.77 -55.58 -24.98
C PHE A 73 8.60 -54.15 -25.48
N PHE A 74 8.78 -53.18 -24.59
CA PHE A 74 8.47 -51.79 -24.86
C PHE A 74 9.59 -50.90 -24.40
N GLU A 75 10.06 -50.06 -25.31
CA GLU A 75 10.97 -48.96 -24.99
C GLU A 75 10.19 -47.65 -25.09
N ARG A 76 10.37 -46.81 -24.07
CA ARG A 76 9.83 -45.46 -24.08
C ARG A 76 10.83 -44.54 -24.77
N ARG A 77 10.57 -44.17 -26.03
CA ARG A 77 11.36 -43.15 -26.70
C ARG A 77 10.81 -41.77 -26.40
N LEU A 78 11.66 -40.94 -25.80
CA LEU A 78 11.43 -39.51 -25.68
C LEU A 78 11.38 -38.87 -27.07
N ARG A 79 10.60 -37.80 -27.21
CA ARG A 79 10.51 -37.02 -28.45
C ARG A 79 11.26 -35.70 -28.24
N PRO A 80 12.59 -35.64 -28.45
CA PRO A 80 13.41 -34.49 -28.06
C PRO A 80 12.94 -33.20 -28.72
N LEU A 81 12.46 -33.28 -29.98
CA LEU A 81 11.95 -32.12 -30.70
C LEU A 81 10.72 -31.49 -30.01
N LEU A 82 9.79 -32.30 -29.48
CA LEU A 82 8.64 -31.77 -28.73
C LEU A 82 9.06 -31.14 -27.41
N ILE A 83 10.07 -31.71 -26.76
CA ILE A 83 10.62 -31.18 -25.51
C ILE A 83 11.26 -29.81 -25.77
N VAL A 84 12.11 -29.70 -26.80
CA VAL A 84 12.77 -28.45 -27.18
C VAL A 84 11.73 -27.39 -27.59
N LEU A 85 10.74 -27.76 -28.42
CA LEU A 85 9.70 -26.84 -28.84
C LEU A 85 8.86 -26.33 -27.65
N GLY A 86 8.44 -27.25 -26.77
CA GLY A 86 7.71 -26.90 -25.56
C GLY A 86 8.52 -26.02 -24.61
N LEU A 87 9.81 -26.28 -24.47
CA LEU A 87 10.71 -25.47 -23.65
C LEU A 87 10.87 -24.05 -24.21
N VAL A 88 11.08 -23.90 -25.52
CA VAL A 88 11.19 -22.59 -26.18
C VAL A 88 9.91 -21.78 -26.02
N LEU A 89 8.74 -22.40 -26.26
CA LEU A 89 7.43 -21.77 -26.04
C LEU A 89 7.23 -21.35 -24.58
N PHE A 90 7.65 -22.18 -23.63
CA PHE A 90 7.55 -21.88 -22.21
C PHE A 90 8.41 -20.67 -21.80
N VAL A 91 9.65 -20.62 -22.28
CA VAL A 91 10.55 -19.47 -22.04
C VAL A 91 9.98 -18.20 -22.66
N LEU A 92 9.44 -18.26 -23.88
CA LEU A 92 8.78 -17.11 -24.51
C LEU A 92 7.55 -16.64 -23.73
N ALA A 93 6.71 -17.56 -23.26
CA ALA A 93 5.53 -17.24 -22.46
C ALA A 93 5.89 -16.53 -21.14
N LEU A 94 7.02 -16.87 -20.53
CA LEU A 94 7.53 -16.22 -19.31
C LEU A 94 8.27 -14.91 -19.60
N ALA A 95 9.06 -14.86 -20.67
CA ALA A 95 9.86 -13.69 -21.02
C ALA A 95 9.00 -12.55 -21.57
N ALA A 96 7.92 -12.85 -22.30
CA ALA A 96 7.03 -11.84 -22.88
C ALA A 96 6.44 -10.84 -21.87
N PRO A 97 5.83 -11.26 -20.73
CA PRO A 97 5.33 -10.31 -19.74
C PRO A 97 6.44 -9.53 -19.05
N ALA A 98 7.61 -10.14 -18.82
CA ALA A 98 8.77 -9.44 -18.25
C ALA A 98 9.30 -8.36 -19.20
N ALA A 99 9.46 -8.70 -20.48
CA ALA A 99 9.87 -7.76 -21.53
C ALA A 99 8.83 -6.65 -21.70
N ALA A 100 7.54 -6.98 -21.70
CA ALA A 100 6.46 -6.00 -21.74
C ALA A 100 6.50 -5.08 -20.52
N ALA A 101 6.72 -5.59 -19.31
CA ALA A 101 6.85 -4.77 -18.10
C ALA A 101 8.06 -3.83 -18.18
N ILE A 102 9.20 -4.29 -18.72
CA ILE A 102 10.38 -3.44 -18.93
C ILE A 102 10.10 -2.36 -19.97
N VAL A 103 9.49 -2.72 -21.10
CA VAL A 103 9.14 -1.77 -22.16
C VAL A 103 8.12 -0.76 -21.66
N ILE A 104 7.06 -1.21 -20.98
CA ILE A 104 6.07 -0.34 -20.35
C ILE A 104 6.78 0.57 -19.35
N ARG A 105 7.64 0.06 -18.47
CA ARG A 105 8.38 0.88 -17.52
C ARG A 105 9.26 1.93 -18.21
N GLN A 106 9.88 1.60 -19.34
CA GLN A 106 10.71 2.51 -20.12
C GLN A 106 9.89 3.52 -20.94
N SER A 107 8.72 3.13 -21.45
CA SER A 107 7.84 3.98 -22.25
C SER A 107 6.90 4.83 -21.40
N SER A 108 6.68 4.44 -20.15
CA SER A 108 5.74 5.10 -19.24
C SER A 108 6.29 6.39 -18.66
N VAL A 109 7.62 6.61 -18.65
CA VAL A 109 8.16 7.96 -18.47
C VAL A 109 8.10 8.62 -19.84
N PRO A 110 7.12 9.50 -20.11
CA PRO A 110 7.01 10.13 -21.41
C PRO A 110 8.29 10.94 -21.60
N ARG A 111 9.10 10.60 -22.61
CA ARG A 111 10.32 11.36 -22.97
C ARG A 111 10.06 12.86 -23.07
N LYS A 112 8.80 13.22 -23.36
CA LYS A 112 8.26 14.58 -23.32
C LYS A 112 8.53 15.33 -22.01
N PHE A 113 8.58 14.69 -20.84
CA PHE A 113 8.86 15.37 -19.57
C PHE A 113 10.35 15.44 -19.27
N THR A 114 11.12 14.41 -19.61
CA THR A 114 12.58 14.41 -19.41
C THR A 114 13.29 15.54 -20.15
N GLN A 115 12.76 15.97 -21.30
CA GLN A 115 13.32 17.04 -22.11
C GLN A 115 12.81 18.43 -21.74
N ARG A 116 11.74 18.54 -20.94
CA ARG A 116 11.19 19.84 -20.55
C ARG A 116 12.03 20.47 -19.44
N PRO A 117 12.26 21.80 -19.49
CA PRO A 117 12.90 22.51 -18.39
C PRO A 117 12.07 22.41 -17.11
N THR A 118 12.73 22.45 -15.95
CA THR A 118 12.09 22.29 -14.63
C THR A 118 11.01 23.35 -14.40
N SER A 119 11.23 24.58 -14.85
CA SER A 119 10.25 25.67 -14.76
C SER A 119 8.94 25.34 -15.48
N GLU A 120 9.02 24.77 -16.69
CA GLU A 120 7.82 24.42 -17.46
C GLU A 120 7.04 23.28 -16.78
N LEU A 121 7.72 22.32 -16.17
CA LEU A 121 7.05 21.26 -15.39
C LEU A 121 6.31 21.83 -14.19
N LEU A 122 6.91 22.80 -13.48
CA LEU A 122 6.26 23.49 -12.37
C LEU A 122 5.07 24.32 -12.84
N ASP A 123 5.19 25.03 -13.96
CA ASP A 123 4.08 25.82 -14.53
C ASP A 123 2.91 24.91 -14.95
N LEU A 124 3.19 23.73 -15.52
CA LEU A 124 2.16 22.73 -15.86
C LEU A 124 1.49 22.12 -14.63
N LEU A 125 2.23 21.97 -13.53
CA LEU A 125 1.66 21.52 -12.26
C LEU A 125 0.71 22.56 -11.66
N HIS A 126 1.00 23.86 -11.81
CA HIS A 126 0.10 24.96 -11.43
C HIS A 126 -1.14 25.05 -12.32
N GLY A 127 -1.07 24.52 -13.55
CA GLY A 127 -2.20 24.47 -14.49
C GLY A 127 -3.36 23.60 -13.99
N PRO A 128 -4.46 23.50 -14.76
CA PRO A 128 -5.60 22.65 -14.40
C PRO A 128 -5.19 21.18 -14.22
N PRO A 129 -5.94 20.41 -13.40
CA PRO A 129 -5.63 19.01 -13.16
C PRO A 129 -5.55 18.21 -14.47
N SER A 130 -4.38 17.61 -14.70
CA SER A 130 -4.10 16.74 -15.85
C SER A 130 -3.74 15.35 -15.37
N SER A 131 -3.96 14.34 -16.20
CA SER A 131 -3.53 12.95 -15.95
C SER A 131 -2.01 12.81 -15.82
N ASP A 132 -1.28 13.83 -16.26
CA ASP A 132 0.17 13.80 -16.39
C ASP A 132 0.89 14.33 -15.14
N ARG A 133 0.16 14.94 -14.19
CA ARG A 133 0.71 15.53 -12.96
C ARG A 133 1.58 14.55 -12.16
N THR A 134 1.14 13.30 -12.01
CA THR A 134 1.93 12.25 -11.32
C THR A 134 3.27 12.02 -12.01
N TRP A 135 3.31 11.97 -13.35
CA TRP A 135 4.56 11.82 -14.09
C TRP A 135 5.48 13.04 -13.98
N MET A 136 4.90 14.24 -13.92
CA MET A 136 5.66 15.48 -13.65
C MET A 136 6.29 15.43 -12.26
N LEU A 137 5.56 14.98 -11.23
CA LEU A 137 6.09 14.83 -9.87
C LEU A 137 7.18 13.75 -9.79
N VAL A 138 7.00 12.59 -10.46
CA VAL A 138 8.05 11.56 -10.55
C VAL A 138 9.34 12.15 -11.16
N GLU A 139 9.23 12.90 -12.24
CA GLU A 139 10.39 13.50 -12.90
C GLU A 139 11.05 14.57 -12.01
N LEU A 140 10.26 15.42 -11.33
CA LEU A 140 10.79 16.38 -10.36
C LEU A 140 11.49 15.68 -9.19
N ALA A 141 10.90 14.62 -8.63
CA ALA A 141 11.52 13.82 -7.57
C ALA A 141 12.86 13.24 -8.02
N GLN A 142 12.93 12.74 -9.26
CA GLN A 142 14.18 12.24 -9.84
C GLN A 142 15.22 13.35 -10.07
N ARG A 143 14.81 14.59 -10.36
CA ARG A 143 15.71 15.75 -10.47
C ARG A 143 16.19 16.29 -9.12
N ALA A 144 15.48 15.98 -8.03
CA ALA A 144 15.88 16.35 -6.68
C ALA A 144 16.96 15.43 -6.09
N GLN A 145 16.99 14.15 -6.48
CA GLN A 145 17.93 13.15 -5.94
C GLN A 145 19.43 13.52 -6.06
N PRO A 146 19.93 14.10 -7.17
CA PRO A 146 21.34 14.49 -7.28
C PRO A 146 21.78 15.52 -6.23
N MET A 147 20.86 16.39 -5.77
CA MET A 147 21.16 17.35 -4.70
C MET A 147 21.45 16.64 -3.38
N ALA A 148 20.71 15.57 -3.08
CA ALA A 148 20.92 14.78 -1.88
C ALA A 148 22.26 14.01 -1.93
N ALA A 149 22.68 13.59 -3.13
CA ALA A 149 23.90 12.81 -3.32
C ALA A 149 25.18 13.68 -3.43
N GLY A 150 25.08 15.00 -3.61
CA GLY A 150 26.22 15.89 -3.80
C GLY A 150 27.05 15.62 -5.07
N VAL A 151 26.49 14.86 -6.03
CA VAL A 151 27.20 14.45 -7.25
C VAL A 151 26.97 15.48 -8.35
N GLY A 152 28.06 16.10 -8.84
CA GLY A 152 28.03 17.04 -9.96
C GLY A 152 27.54 16.38 -11.26
N ALA A 153 26.49 16.95 -11.85
CA ALA A 153 25.80 16.42 -13.01
C ALA A 153 26.48 16.83 -14.34
N ASN A 154 27.62 16.21 -14.68
CA ASN A 154 28.43 16.61 -15.85
C ASN A 154 28.32 15.67 -17.08
N GLY A 155 27.23 14.93 -17.24
CA GLY A 155 27.02 14.03 -18.39
C GLY A 155 26.17 14.64 -19.52
N PRO A 156 26.42 14.33 -20.81
CA PRO A 156 25.47 14.63 -21.87
C PRO A 156 24.16 13.87 -21.63
N GLY A 157 23.07 14.59 -21.39
CA GLY A 157 21.79 14.03 -20.93
C GLY A 157 21.59 14.08 -19.41
N ALA A 158 22.50 14.70 -18.67
CA ALA A 158 22.31 14.97 -17.26
C ALA A 158 21.07 15.85 -17.06
N ARG A 159 20.19 15.41 -16.17
CA ARG A 159 19.00 16.16 -15.80
C ARG A 159 19.43 17.42 -15.06
N THR A 160 18.85 18.57 -15.39
CA THR A 160 19.05 19.79 -14.62
C THR A 160 18.56 19.54 -13.19
N PRO A 161 19.43 19.60 -12.17
CA PRO A 161 19.02 19.41 -10.79
C PRO A 161 18.02 20.51 -10.41
N LEU A 162 17.11 20.22 -9.47
CA LEU A 162 16.29 21.30 -8.91
C LEU A 162 17.18 22.34 -8.25
N THR A 163 16.83 23.61 -8.44
CA THR A 163 17.43 24.69 -7.67
C THR A 163 16.63 24.92 -6.39
N ARG A 164 17.20 25.65 -5.44
CA ARG A 164 16.45 26.11 -4.26
C ARG A 164 15.19 26.90 -4.66
N ALA A 165 15.27 27.74 -5.69
CA ALA A 165 14.14 28.52 -6.18
C ALA A 165 13.02 27.63 -6.77
N ASP A 166 13.37 26.50 -7.39
CA ASP A 166 12.38 25.55 -7.90
C ASP A 166 11.63 24.86 -6.75
N PHE A 167 12.33 24.52 -5.66
CA PHE A 167 11.70 24.00 -4.45
C PHE A 167 10.75 25.03 -3.80
N GLU A 168 11.16 26.30 -3.71
CA GLU A 168 10.29 27.36 -3.20
C GLU A 168 8.98 27.45 -4.00
N ARG A 169 9.05 27.43 -5.34
CA ARG A 169 7.86 27.41 -6.20
C ARG A 169 7.00 26.16 -6.01
N LEU A 170 7.63 25.00 -5.82
CA LEU A 170 6.90 23.77 -5.52
C LEU A 170 6.17 23.87 -4.18
N LEU A 171 6.79 24.47 -3.17
CA LEU A 171 6.18 24.66 -1.86
C LEU A 171 5.01 25.65 -1.93
N ASP A 172 5.17 26.76 -2.66
CA ASP A 172 4.08 27.72 -2.90
C ASP A 172 2.91 27.06 -3.64
N LEU A 173 3.18 26.18 -4.61
CA LEU A 173 2.16 25.36 -5.24
C LEU A 173 1.41 24.54 -4.20
N VAL A 174 2.13 23.77 -3.37
CA VAL A 174 1.54 22.90 -2.34
C VAL A 174 0.68 23.68 -1.37
N GLU A 175 1.14 24.86 -0.92
CA GLU A 175 0.37 25.76 -0.06
C GLU A 175 -0.93 26.24 -0.73
N SER A 176 -0.93 26.40 -2.06
CA SER A 176 -2.10 26.83 -2.83
C SER A 176 -3.11 25.72 -3.13
N LEU A 177 -2.73 24.44 -2.95
CA LEU A 177 -3.61 23.31 -3.20
C LEU A 177 -4.74 23.26 -2.17
N LYS A 178 -5.96 23.03 -2.65
CA LYS A 178 -7.11 22.78 -1.76
C LYS A 178 -7.01 21.35 -1.22
N ALA A 179 -7.51 21.11 -0.01
CA ALA A 179 -7.59 19.78 0.61
C ALA A 179 -8.25 18.69 -0.28
N SER A 180 -9.08 19.09 -1.24
CA SER A 180 -9.71 18.18 -2.20
C SER A 180 -8.87 17.86 -3.44
N ASP A 181 -7.69 18.46 -3.62
CA ASP A 181 -6.85 18.20 -4.79
C ASP A 181 -6.17 16.83 -4.66
N PRO A 182 -6.35 15.92 -5.65
CA PRO A 182 -5.75 14.59 -5.62
C PRO A 182 -4.21 14.62 -5.54
N LEU A 183 -3.57 15.72 -5.95
CA LEU A 183 -2.11 15.86 -5.91
C LEU A 183 -1.54 15.77 -4.48
N LEU A 184 -2.34 16.15 -3.47
CA LEU A 184 -1.94 16.07 -2.06
C LEU A 184 -1.68 14.64 -1.57
N PHE A 185 -2.29 13.66 -2.23
CA PHE A 185 -2.17 12.25 -1.90
C PHE A 185 -1.15 11.52 -2.80
N ASP A 186 -0.43 12.24 -3.66
CA ASP A 186 0.59 11.64 -4.53
C ASP A 186 1.86 11.33 -3.72
N PRO A 187 2.34 10.07 -3.70
CA PRO A 187 3.50 9.67 -2.91
C PRO A 187 4.80 10.37 -3.34
N GLN A 188 4.87 10.84 -4.59
CA GLN A 188 6.04 11.58 -5.09
C GLN A 188 6.11 12.99 -4.51
N LEU A 189 4.96 13.63 -4.27
CA LEU A 189 4.92 14.94 -3.64
C LEU A 189 5.49 14.87 -2.21
N ALA A 190 5.10 13.85 -1.47
CA ALA A 190 5.62 13.61 -0.14
C ALA A 190 7.13 13.35 -0.13
N THR A 191 7.64 12.59 -1.11
CA THR A 191 9.08 12.38 -1.30
C THR A 191 9.81 13.71 -1.53
N LEU A 192 9.24 14.60 -2.34
CA LEU A 192 9.77 15.94 -2.59
C LEU A 192 9.76 16.83 -1.33
N LEU A 193 8.70 16.78 -0.53
CA LEU A 193 8.62 17.50 0.73
C LEU A 193 9.61 16.98 1.78
N ALA A 194 9.83 15.67 1.85
CA ALA A 194 10.86 15.08 2.70
C ALA A 194 12.26 15.58 2.30
N LEU A 195 12.56 15.59 0.98
CA LEU A 195 13.80 16.17 0.47
C LEU A 195 13.93 17.67 0.78
N ALA A 196 12.84 18.43 0.66
CA ALA A 196 12.83 19.85 1.02
C ALA A 196 13.09 20.07 2.53
N ASN A 197 12.59 19.17 3.38
CA ASN A 197 12.86 19.18 4.81
C ASN A 197 14.35 18.95 5.11
N ASP A 198 14.94 17.92 4.50
CA ASP A 198 16.36 17.57 4.67
C ASP A 198 17.28 18.73 4.25
N GLN A 199 16.88 19.47 3.22
CA GLN A 199 17.56 20.67 2.74
C GLN A 199 17.25 21.93 3.57
N ARG A 200 16.49 21.82 4.66
CA ARG A 200 16.08 22.91 5.55
C ARG A 200 15.32 24.05 4.83
N LEU A 201 14.58 23.70 3.78
CA LEU A 201 13.74 24.67 3.03
C LEU A 201 12.34 24.82 3.65
N LEU A 202 11.93 23.85 4.45
CA LEU A 202 10.67 23.90 5.20
C LEU A 202 10.89 24.59 6.54
N THR A 203 10.56 25.88 6.62
CA THR A 203 10.48 26.61 7.90
C THR A 203 9.27 26.13 8.70
N GLY A 204 9.30 26.29 10.03
CA GLY A 204 8.16 25.91 10.87
C GLY A 204 6.86 26.63 10.49
N GLU A 205 6.94 27.89 10.07
CA GLU A 205 5.78 28.66 9.58
C GLU A 205 5.24 28.09 8.26
N ARG A 206 6.12 27.75 7.31
CA ARG A 206 5.69 27.17 6.03
C ARG A 206 5.12 25.77 6.22
N MET A 207 5.73 24.94 7.07
CA MET A 207 5.18 23.63 7.44
C MET A 207 3.77 23.78 8.01
N ARG A 208 3.53 24.80 8.84
CA ARG A 208 2.19 25.10 9.37
C ARG A 208 1.20 25.44 8.25
N ARG A 209 1.57 26.31 7.30
CA ARG A 209 0.70 26.64 6.16
C ARG A 209 0.36 25.43 5.30
N ILE A 210 1.33 24.55 5.05
CA ILE A 210 1.12 23.29 4.34
C ILE A 210 0.17 22.38 5.14
N ALA A 211 0.39 22.22 6.45
CA ALA A 211 -0.48 21.44 7.31
C ALA A 211 -1.91 21.98 7.33
N ASP A 212 -2.09 23.29 7.43
CA ASP A 212 -3.41 23.94 7.42
C ASP A 212 -4.13 23.75 6.07
N ALA A 213 -3.39 23.77 4.94
CA ALA A 213 -3.93 23.49 3.62
C ALA A 213 -4.37 22.03 3.44
N TRP A 214 -3.62 21.10 4.02
CA TRP A 214 -3.84 19.64 3.88
C TRP A 214 -4.89 19.13 4.87
N PHE A 215 -4.89 19.70 6.06
CA PHE A 215 -5.74 19.32 7.18
C PHE A 215 -6.58 20.51 7.62
N PRO A 216 -7.54 20.96 6.78
CA PRO A 216 -8.39 22.09 7.11
C PRO A 216 -9.01 21.83 8.49
N THR A 217 -8.69 22.72 9.41
CA THR A 217 -8.75 22.56 10.88
C THR A 217 -10.16 22.29 11.43
N ASN A 218 -11.19 22.28 10.58
CA ASN A 218 -12.57 22.49 10.97
C ASN A 218 -13.55 21.38 10.55
N GLN A 219 -13.09 20.21 10.11
CA GLN A 219 -14.02 19.09 9.86
C GLN A 219 -13.99 18.07 11.01
N VAL A 220 -14.46 18.50 12.19
CA VAL A 220 -15.00 17.54 13.16
C VAL A 220 -16.30 17.00 12.54
N VAL A 221 -16.28 15.75 12.07
CA VAL A 221 -17.50 15.07 11.64
C VAL A 221 -18.25 14.68 12.90
N SER A 222 -19.10 15.57 13.43
CA SER A 222 -20.02 15.18 14.49
C SER A 222 -21.13 14.33 13.89
N MET A 223 -21.04 13.01 14.00
CA MET A 223 -22.25 12.20 13.95
C MET A 223 -23.00 12.42 15.26
N ARG A 224 -24.32 12.69 15.22
CA ARG A 224 -25.17 12.68 16.43
C ARG A 224 -25.22 11.24 16.94
N PRO A 225 -24.50 10.90 18.02
CA PRO A 225 -24.51 9.55 18.55
C PRO A 225 -25.75 9.38 19.43
N ILE A 226 -26.45 8.25 19.27
CA ILE A 226 -27.53 7.85 20.17
C ILE A 226 -26.94 6.82 21.12
N VAL A 227 -26.90 7.12 22.41
CA VAL A 227 -26.22 6.32 23.45
C VAL A 227 -27.26 5.70 24.36
N ARG A 228 -27.13 4.42 24.70
CA ARG A 228 -28.01 3.79 25.70
C ARG A 228 -27.55 4.14 27.11
N ARG A 229 -28.50 4.37 28.01
CA ARG A 229 -28.21 4.49 29.44
C ARG A 229 -27.38 3.28 29.92
N GLY A 230 -26.33 3.53 30.69
CA GLY A 230 -25.46 2.48 31.24
C GLY A 230 -24.42 1.92 30.26
N THR A 231 -24.32 2.46 29.04
CA THR A 231 -23.25 2.07 28.10
C THR A 231 -22.01 2.95 28.25
N THR A 232 -20.85 2.37 27.94
CA THR A 232 -19.58 3.11 27.88
C THR A 232 -19.48 3.76 26.50
N LEU A 233 -19.24 5.07 26.44
CA LEU A 233 -18.88 5.71 25.18
C LEU A 233 -17.43 5.35 24.87
N THR A 234 -17.21 4.61 23.79
CA THR A 234 -15.87 4.48 23.25
C THR A 234 -15.59 5.74 22.42
N LEU A 235 -14.67 6.59 22.87
CA LEU A 235 -14.06 7.60 22.00
C LEU A 235 -12.81 6.99 21.40
N ALA A 236 -12.96 6.47 20.18
CA ALA A 236 -11.82 6.16 19.35
C ALA A 236 -11.51 7.39 18.50
N GLY A 237 -10.41 8.08 18.78
CA GLY A 237 -9.87 9.02 17.81
C GLY A 237 -8.96 8.24 16.88
N ARG A 238 -9.47 7.85 15.71
CA ARG A 238 -8.57 7.39 14.65
C ARG A 238 -7.87 8.61 14.09
N GLY A 239 -6.63 8.81 14.51
CA GLY A 239 -5.65 9.44 13.62
C GLY A 239 -5.66 8.60 12.35
N HIS A 240 -6.20 9.13 11.27
CA HIS A 240 -5.95 8.51 9.98
C HIS A 240 -4.46 8.67 9.75
N ASP A 241 -3.73 7.55 9.84
CA ASP A 241 -2.37 7.49 9.30
C ASP A 241 -2.47 8.06 7.90
N VAL A 242 -1.81 9.19 7.66
CA VAL A 242 -1.76 9.80 6.34
C VAL A 242 -1.12 8.73 5.46
N PRO A 243 -1.84 8.17 4.47
CA PRO A 243 -1.38 6.95 3.83
C PRO A 243 -0.02 7.16 3.15
N GLY A 244 1.02 6.65 3.81
CA GLY A 244 2.19 6.01 3.20
C GLY A 244 3.27 6.88 2.56
N ALA A 245 3.37 8.20 2.81
CA ALA A 245 4.39 8.96 2.08
C ALA A 245 5.12 10.08 2.83
N LEU A 246 4.47 10.77 3.78
CA LEU A 246 5.19 11.66 4.69
C LEU A 246 5.38 10.94 6.01
N PRO A 247 6.53 11.09 6.67
CA PRO A 247 6.69 10.67 8.05
C PRO A 247 5.93 11.62 9.00
N ILE A 248 4.76 12.13 8.62
CA ILE A 248 3.93 12.94 9.51
C ILE A 248 3.00 12.00 10.26
N GLU A 249 3.24 11.84 11.55
CA GLU A 249 2.32 11.20 12.48
C GLU A 249 1.42 12.27 13.09
N CYS A 250 0.11 12.13 12.92
CA CYS A 250 -0.86 13.00 13.59
C CYS A 250 -1.30 12.32 14.90
N HIS A 251 -0.81 12.84 16.02
CA HIS A 251 -1.21 12.41 17.35
C HIS A 251 -2.34 13.32 17.84
N ALA A 252 -3.48 12.75 18.17
CA ALA A 252 -4.57 13.50 18.78
C ALA A 252 -4.63 13.18 20.27
N TRP A 253 -4.86 14.20 21.07
CA TRP A 253 -4.96 14.12 22.52
C TRP A 253 -6.28 14.73 22.98
N ILE A 254 -6.83 14.23 24.08
CA ILE A 254 -8.03 14.76 24.71
C ILE A 254 -7.73 15.15 26.16
N GLN A 255 -8.28 16.27 26.61
CA GLN A 255 -8.17 16.76 27.98
C GLN A 255 -9.55 17.16 28.52
N ALA A 256 -9.76 16.85 29.80
CA ALA A 256 -10.93 17.23 30.60
C ALA A 256 -12.28 16.98 29.90
N PRO A 257 -12.58 15.74 29.45
CA PRO A 257 -13.89 15.44 28.89
C PRO A 257 -14.97 15.64 29.96
N ALA A 258 -16.05 16.34 29.62
CA ALA A 258 -17.18 16.62 30.50
C ALA A 258 -18.51 16.42 29.79
N ILE A 259 -19.51 15.86 30.48
CA ILE A 259 -20.89 15.76 30.00
C ILE A 259 -21.72 16.80 30.74
N ASP A 260 -22.30 17.76 30.00
CA ASP A 260 -23.07 18.87 30.55
C ASP A 260 -22.34 19.63 31.66
N GLY A 261 -21.02 19.75 31.52
CA GLY A 261 -20.14 20.39 32.50
C GLY A 261 -19.69 19.50 33.66
N ALA A 262 -20.21 18.27 33.80
CA ALA A 262 -19.73 17.31 34.78
C ALA A 262 -18.51 16.54 34.25
N PRO A 263 -17.35 16.58 34.94
CA PRO A 263 -16.12 15.94 34.46
C PRO A 263 -16.25 14.41 34.43
N ILE A 264 -15.76 13.79 33.36
CA ILE A 264 -15.71 12.34 33.18
C ILE A 264 -14.32 11.84 33.53
N ARG A 265 -14.26 10.75 34.31
CA ARG A 265 -13.00 10.04 34.57
C ARG A 265 -12.89 8.80 33.67
N PRO A 266 -11.94 8.78 32.71
CA PRO A 266 -11.58 7.59 31.95
C PRO A 266 -11.27 6.39 32.85
N ILE A 267 -11.68 5.20 32.41
CA ILE A 267 -11.43 3.97 33.14
C ILE A 267 -9.96 3.56 32.94
N GLY A 268 -9.22 3.38 34.03
CA GLY A 268 -7.88 2.76 34.01
C GLY A 268 -6.68 3.69 33.86
N ALA A 269 -6.86 5.01 33.81
CA ALA A 269 -5.76 5.98 33.82
C ALA A 269 -5.79 6.84 35.09
N PRO A 270 -4.67 6.97 35.84
CA PRO A 270 -4.55 7.98 36.88
C PRO A 270 -4.47 9.35 36.20
N ILE A 271 -5.52 10.17 36.35
CA ILE A 271 -5.63 11.44 35.63
C ILE A 271 -5.50 12.58 36.62
N ASP A 272 -4.43 13.33 36.46
CA ASP A 272 -4.38 14.74 36.85
C ASP A 272 -5.26 15.52 35.84
N GLU A 273 -6.11 16.44 36.29
CA GLU A 273 -6.97 17.26 35.40
C GLU A 273 -6.14 18.02 34.34
N ALA A 274 -4.85 18.22 34.60
CA ALA A 274 -3.89 18.81 33.67
C ALA A 274 -3.33 17.86 32.58
N SER A 275 -3.61 16.55 32.63
CA SER A 275 -2.98 15.57 31.75
C SER A 275 -3.75 15.33 30.44
N TRP A 276 -3.01 15.32 29.33
CA TRP A 276 -3.49 15.00 27.98
C TRP A 276 -3.50 13.48 27.76
N ILE A 277 -4.58 12.94 27.21
CA ILE A 277 -4.75 11.50 26.96
C ILE A 277 -4.64 11.23 25.46
N PRO A 278 -3.74 10.36 24.98
CA PRO A 278 -3.58 10.07 23.56
C PRO A 278 -4.76 9.25 23.03
N LEU A 279 -5.35 9.68 21.91
CA LEU A 279 -6.54 9.08 21.30
C LEU A 279 -6.23 7.84 20.42
N GLY A 280 -4.95 7.52 20.18
CA GLY A 280 -4.51 6.44 19.28
C GLY A 280 -4.83 5.02 19.75
N SER A 281 -5.18 4.84 21.03
CA SER A 281 -5.77 3.62 21.57
C SER A 281 -7.21 3.95 21.98
N SER A 282 -8.19 3.15 21.54
CA SER A 282 -9.61 3.27 21.91
C SER A 282 -9.78 3.68 23.37
N THR A 283 -10.12 4.95 23.63
CA THR A 283 -10.26 5.47 24.98
C THR A 283 -11.72 5.28 25.41
N LEU A 284 -11.94 4.46 26.42
CA LEU A 284 -13.27 4.19 26.95
C LEU A 284 -13.65 5.26 27.97
N LEU A 285 -14.65 6.08 27.64
CA LEU A 285 -15.25 7.05 28.55
C LEU A 285 -16.59 6.49 29.08
N PRO A 286 -16.71 6.19 30.38
CA PRO A 286 -17.98 5.78 30.94
C PRO A 286 -18.97 6.94 30.87
N VAL A 287 -20.15 6.71 30.32
CA VAL A 287 -21.23 7.69 30.33
C VAL A 287 -22.29 7.27 31.32
N THR A 288 -22.32 8.00 32.44
CA THR A 288 -23.42 7.97 33.39
C THR A 288 -24.22 9.25 33.22
N ALA A 289 -25.15 9.25 32.25
CA ALA A 289 -26.08 10.34 32.01
C ALA A 289 -27.52 9.80 32.08
N GLU A 290 -28.45 10.66 32.51
CA GLU A 290 -29.89 10.35 32.46
C GLU A 290 -30.38 10.32 31.00
N PRO A 291 -31.57 9.77 30.69
CA PRO A 291 -32.12 9.89 29.34
C PRO A 291 -32.40 11.37 28.97
N GLY A 292 -31.96 11.80 27.79
CA GLY A 292 -32.10 13.19 27.37
C GLY A 292 -31.08 13.64 26.33
N SER A 293 -31.09 14.93 26.01
CA SER A 293 -30.07 15.57 25.18
C SER A 293 -28.91 16.05 26.04
N HIS A 294 -27.70 15.60 25.72
CA HIS A 294 -26.47 15.89 26.46
C HIS A 294 -25.41 16.50 25.54
N ARG A 295 -24.46 17.22 26.14
CA ARG A 295 -23.29 17.76 25.44
C ARG A 295 -22.01 17.21 26.03
N LEU A 296 -21.21 16.55 25.19
CA LEU A 296 -19.84 16.19 25.52
C LEU A 296 -18.94 17.37 25.13
N ALA A 297 -18.37 18.04 26.13
CA ALA A 297 -17.34 19.05 25.95
C ALA A 297 -15.96 18.43 26.22
N ALA A 298 -15.01 18.65 25.32
CA ALA A 298 -13.62 18.25 25.56
C ALA A 298 -12.66 19.21 24.88
N ARG A 299 -11.46 19.35 25.46
CA ARG A 299 -10.34 19.97 24.76
C ARG A 299 -9.64 18.90 23.95
N LEU A 300 -9.48 19.14 22.66
CA LEU A 300 -8.66 18.32 21.77
C LEU A 300 -7.36 19.06 21.50
N ARG A 301 -6.25 18.34 21.59
CA ARG A 301 -4.96 18.82 21.13
C ARG A 301 -4.50 17.93 19.99
N ARG A 302 -4.25 18.53 18.85
CA ARG A 302 -3.71 17.84 17.68
C ARG A 302 -2.24 18.17 17.56
N GLU A 303 -1.39 17.15 17.65
CA GLU A 303 0.03 17.27 17.42
C GLU A 303 0.43 16.62 16.10
N LEU A 304 1.17 17.34 15.27
CA LEU A 304 1.81 16.78 14.08
C LEU A 304 3.28 16.55 14.39
N HIS A 305 3.70 15.30 14.31
CA HIS A 305 5.07 14.85 14.53
C HIS A 305 5.69 14.46 13.21
N PHE A 306 6.92 14.86 12.93
CA PHE A 306 7.67 14.39 11.76
C PHE A 306 8.67 13.32 12.21
N ALA A 307 8.57 12.09 11.69
CA ALA A 307 9.59 11.07 11.83
C ALA A 307 10.75 11.40 10.88
N GLY A 308 11.69 12.18 11.38
CA GLY A 308 12.93 12.50 10.69
C GLY A 308 14.07 12.60 11.68
N HIS A 309 15.30 12.32 11.24
CA HIS A 309 16.50 12.53 12.04
C HIS A 309 16.69 14.02 12.31
N ALA A 310 16.08 14.50 13.39
CA ALA A 310 16.43 15.77 13.99
C ALA A 310 17.86 15.66 14.55
N SER A 311 18.88 15.83 13.70
CA SER A 311 20.22 16.20 14.15
C SER A 311 20.16 17.63 14.67
N ARG A 312 19.59 17.80 15.87
CA ARG A 312 19.68 19.04 16.63
C ARG A 312 21.12 19.18 17.12
N GLY A 313 21.96 19.77 16.29
CA GLY A 313 23.29 20.25 16.67
C GLY A 313 24.31 20.14 15.55
N ASN A 314 25.12 21.19 15.37
CA ASN A 314 26.32 21.20 14.50
C ASN A 314 27.44 20.26 14.99
N ARG A 315 27.13 19.23 15.78
CA ARG A 315 28.10 18.24 16.23
C ARG A 315 28.00 17.04 15.30
N PRO A 316 29.08 16.66 14.60
CA PRO A 316 29.10 15.40 13.87
C PRO A 316 28.73 14.27 14.84
N PRO A 317 27.90 13.31 14.42
CA PRO A 317 27.49 12.21 15.28
C PRO A 317 28.75 11.48 15.77
N SER A 318 28.84 11.26 17.07
CA SER A 318 29.89 10.41 17.65
C SER A 318 29.81 9.04 16.97
N PRO A 319 30.92 8.49 16.45
CA PRO A 319 30.90 7.16 15.86
C PRO A 319 30.42 6.16 16.91
N GLY A 320 29.26 5.53 16.66
CA GLY A 320 28.62 4.56 17.56
C GLY A 320 27.31 4.99 18.22
N ALA A 321 26.84 6.23 18.03
CA ALA A 321 25.49 6.60 18.49
C ALA A 321 24.44 5.97 17.57
N ALA A 322 23.53 5.17 18.14
CA ALA A 322 22.32 4.75 17.44
C ALA A 322 21.59 5.99 16.90
N PRO A 323 21.05 5.96 15.68
CA PRO A 323 20.42 7.12 15.09
C PRO A 323 19.25 7.57 15.97
N ASN A 324 19.38 8.71 16.65
CA ASN A 324 18.29 9.32 17.40
C ASN A 324 17.16 9.65 16.41
N THR A 325 16.10 8.86 16.42
CA THR A 325 14.81 9.19 15.80
C THR A 325 14.09 10.15 16.75
N GLY A 326 14.61 11.37 16.90
CA GLY A 326 13.92 12.40 17.64
C GLY A 326 12.70 12.84 16.87
N THR A 327 11.50 12.39 17.27
CA THR A 327 10.24 12.95 16.79
C THR A 327 10.09 14.35 17.39
N GLY A 328 10.11 15.37 16.54
CA GLY A 328 9.85 16.75 16.94
C GLY A 328 8.37 17.05 16.79
N VAL A 329 7.75 17.61 17.83
CA VAL A 329 6.42 18.24 17.73
C VAL A 329 6.59 19.48 16.84
N LEU A 330 6.02 19.45 15.64
CA LEU A 330 6.07 20.57 14.71
C LEU A 330 4.95 21.58 15.01
N PHE A 331 3.81 21.06 15.42
CA PHE A 331 2.59 21.82 15.56
C PHE A 331 1.73 21.18 16.63
N ALA A 332 1.21 22.00 17.53
CA ALA A 332 0.15 21.65 18.46
C ALA A 332 -0.97 22.67 18.27
N ASP A 333 -2.17 22.21 17.92
CA ASP A 333 -3.37 23.03 17.96
C ASP A 333 -4.27 22.55 19.07
N GLU A 334 -4.98 23.47 19.70
CA GLU A 334 -5.94 23.15 20.75
C GLU A 334 -7.31 23.68 20.32
N ALA A 335 -8.28 22.77 20.23
CA ALA A 335 -9.66 23.09 19.91
C ALA A 335 -10.58 22.60 21.02
N THR A 336 -11.52 23.44 21.43
CA THR A 336 -12.64 22.99 22.26
C THR A 336 -13.70 22.43 21.33
N ILE A 337 -14.08 21.17 21.54
CA ILE A 337 -15.19 20.54 20.82
C ILE A 337 -16.41 20.40 21.74
N GLU A 338 -17.58 20.68 21.19
CA GLU A 338 -18.87 20.33 21.79
C GLU A 338 -19.58 19.34 20.86
N ILE A 339 -19.78 18.11 21.33
CA ILE A 339 -20.47 17.06 20.59
C ILE A 339 -21.84 16.85 21.24
N PRO A 340 -22.95 17.23 20.57
CA PRO A 340 -24.28 16.92 21.06
C PRO A 340 -24.58 15.43 20.86
N PHE A 341 -25.12 14.77 21.89
CA PHE A 341 -25.56 13.37 21.83
C PHE A 341 -26.87 13.16 22.58
N GLU A 342 -27.60 12.09 22.24
CA GLU A 342 -28.88 11.76 22.87
C GLU A 342 -28.76 10.45 23.62
N VAL A 343 -29.14 10.45 24.90
CA VAL A 343 -29.19 9.25 25.73
C VAL A 343 -30.62 8.72 25.72
N ILE A 344 -30.80 7.51 25.20
CA ILE A 344 -32.08 6.81 25.19
C ILE A 344 -32.18 5.85 26.37
N ALA A 345 -33.42 5.61 26.82
CA ALA A 345 -33.71 4.63 27.85
C ALA A 345 -33.21 3.23 27.45
N GLU A 346 -32.89 2.41 28.45
CA GLU A 346 -32.25 1.09 28.32
C GLU A 346 -33.03 0.10 27.45
N HIS A 347 -34.32 0.34 27.22
CA HIS A 347 -35.23 -0.54 26.45
C HIS A 347 -35.66 0.03 25.10
N ALA A 348 -35.06 1.14 24.64
CA ALA A 348 -35.38 1.70 23.33
C ALA A 348 -34.75 0.88 22.18
N PRO A 349 -35.47 0.67 21.05
CA PRO A 349 -34.97 -0.08 19.91
C PRO A 349 -33.70 0.58 19.34
N SER A 350 -32.70 -0.24 19.00
CA SER A 350 -31.33 0.18 18.65
C SER A 350 -31.21 1.01 17.37
N PHE A 351 -32.31 1.18 16.63
CA PHE A 351 -32.34 1.86 15.35
C PHE A 351 -33.58 2.75 15.28
N LEU A 352 -33.39 4.05 15.44
CA LEU A 352 -34.30 5.04 14.85
C LEU A 352 -33.93 5.14 13.37
N PRO A 353 -34.87 5.00 12.42
CA PRO A 353 -34.59 5.27 11.03
C PRO A 353 -34.18 6.74 10.90
N LEU A 354 -32.91 6.98 10.55
CA LEU A 354 -32.47 8.29 10.04
C LEU A 354 -33.40 8.64 8.87
N GLU A 355 -34.02 9.81 8.92
CA GLU A 355 -34.76 10.37 7.78
C GLU A 355 -33.78 10.48 6.60
N SER A 356 -33.78 9.45 5.74
CA SER A 356 -32.98 9.26 4.53
C SER A 356 -31.44 9.44 4.66
N PRO A 357 -30.62 8.37 4.53
CA PRO A 357 -29.18 8.53 4.46
C PRO A 357 -28.79 9.40 3.24
N PRO A 358 -27.80 10.31 3.35
CA PRO A 358 -27.29 11.02 2.19
C PRO A 358 -26.78 9.99 1.17
N SER A 359 -27.13 10.18 -0.10
CA SER A 359 -26.86 9.20 -1.16
C SER A 359 -25.42 8.67 -1.13
N MET A 360 -25.24 7.38 -1.41
CA MET A 360 -23.94 6.67 -1.39
C MET A 360 -22.84 7.35 -2.24
N ARG A 361 -23.22 8.18 -3.24
CA ARG A 361 -22.31 9.03 -4.02
C ARG A 361 -21.68 10.19 -3.23
N SER A 362 -22.32 10.65 -2.16
CA SER A 362 -21.79 11.68 -1.25
C SER A 362 -20.81 11.09 -0.22
N ALA A 363 -21.07 9.87 0.26
CA ALA A 363 -20.24 9.15 1.22
C ALA A 363 -18.87 8.70 0.65
N VAL A 364 -18.81 8.37 -0.64
CA VAL A 364 -17.54 7.97 -1.29
C VAL A 364 -16.67 9.17 -1.67
N ARG A 365 -17.25 10.38 -1.87
CA ARG A 365 -16.46 11.62 -2.05
C ARG A 365 -15.92 12.19 -0.74
N SER A 366 -16.34 11.67 0.41
CA SER A 366 -15.91 12.11 1.74
C SER A 366 -14.84 11.24 2.40
N ALA A 367 -14.26 10.27 1.69
CA ALA A 367 -13.34 9.29 2.27
C ALA A 367 -11.90 9.79 2.54
N CYS A 368 -11.67 11.11 2.60
CA CYS A 368 -10.49 11.70 3.22
C CYS A 368 -10.98 12.77 4.19
N ARG A 369 -11.43 12.32 5.37
CA ARG A 369 -11.81 13.18 6.49
C ARG A 369 -10.93 12.79 7.65
N VAL A 370 -10.18 13.74 8.17
CA VAL A 370 -9.25 13.51 9.28
C VAL A 370 -10.02 13.63 10.59
N GLY A 371 -9.99 12.55 11.38
CA GLY A 371 -10.66 12.42 12.66
C GLY A 371 -12.11 11.95 12.54
N GLU A 372 -12.31 10.64 12.41
CA GLU A 372 -13.59 10.04 12.74
C GLU A 372 -13.58 9.71 14.23
N VAL A 373 -14.39 10.41 15.02
CA VAL A 373 -14.74 9.96 16.37
C VAL A 373 -15.78 8.87 16.18
N ALA A 374 -15.31 7.63 16.11
CA ALA A 374 -16.21 6.48 16.08
C ALA A 374 -16.71 6.22 17.50
N ILE A 375 -18.02 6.30 17.69
CA ILE A 375 -18.69 5.89 18.91
C ILE A 375 -19.21 4.49 18.67
N ASP A 376 -18.53 3.52 19.27
CA ASP A 376 -18.89 2.11 19.16
C ASP A 376 -19.59 1.65 20.45
N HIS A 377 -20.68 0.91 20.28
CA HIS A 377 -21.46 0.36 21.38
C HIS A 377 -20.92 -1.00 21.78
N THR A 378 -20.07 -1.02 22.81
CA THR A 378 -19.71 -2.29 23.46
C THR A 378 -20.62 -2.48 24.67
N SER A 379 -21.55 -3.42 24.59
CA SER A 379 -22.23 -3.94 25.77
C SER A 379 -21.18 -4.57 26.68
N ASN A 380 -21.06 -4.06 27.91
CA ASN A 380 -20.16 -4.64 28.89
C ASN A 380 -20.60 -6.09 29.18
N PRO A 381 -19.77 -7.13 28.92
CA PRO A 381 -20.17 -8.52 29.17
C PRO A 381 -20.15 -8.91 30.66
N ALA A 382 -19.85 -7.97 31.56
CA ALA A 382 -19.62 -8.23 32.99
C ALA A 382 -20.50 -7.40 33.94
N VAL A 383 -21.74 -7.08 33.54
CA VAL A 383 -22.80 -6.58 34.45
C VAL A 383 -24.07 -7.36 34.21
#